data_AF-A0A831LKB4-F1
#
_entry.id   AF-A0A831LKB4-F1
#
_cell.length_a   1.000
_cell.length_b   1.000
_cell.length_c   1.000
_cell.angle_alpha   90.00
_cell.angle_beta   90.00
_cell.angle_gamma   90.00
#
_symmetry.space_group_name_H-M   'P 1'
#
loop_
_entity.id
_entity.type
_entity.pdbx_description
1 polymer ?
#
loop_
_entity_poly.entity_id
_entity_poly.type
_entity_poly.pdbx_seq_one_letter_code
_entity_poly.pdbx_strand_id
1 'polypeptide(L)'
;LRRKKLVSVEIKDANGQSYYLDTSNIRVRITKEYVDLDVAALPKFFEVKVREVGKMIEELKKSRNELDKSYHKLEEALLKGVIGMDVYNEQIKRLQEREKRLRAACIDMEKSIASVGQALAQLKAELEKKRERLEAKRLLDKLEESEAEELGKVLNTLGSINALSHLITSSIIQLRLIC
;
A
#
# COMPACT_ATOMS: atom_id res chain seq x y z
N LEU A 1 -86.33 -9.77 5.86
CA LEU A 1 -84.85 -9.88 5.71
C LEU A 1 -84.52 -11.04 4.78
N ARG A 2 -84.06 -10.77 3.55
CA ARG A 2 -83.57 -11.83 2.64
C ARG A 2 -82.23 -12.36 3.17
N ARG A 3 -82.19 -13.62 3.59
CA ARG A 3 -80.93 -14.30 3.97
C ARG A 3 -80.08 -14.44 2.72
N LYS A 4 -78.88 -13.85 2.72
CA LYS A 4 -77.87 -14.05 1.66
C LYS A 4 -76.94 -15.18 2.09
N LYS A 5 -76.69 -16.13 1.19
CA LYS A 5 -75.74 -17.24 1.39
C LYS A 5 -74.39 -16.82 0.82
N LEU A 6 -73.31 -16.96 1.60
CA LEU A 6 -71.95 -16.79 1.09
C LEU A 6 -71.61 -18.01 0.25
N VAL A 7 -71.33 -17.80 -1.04
CA VAL A 7 -71.04 -18.89 -1.99
C VAL A 7 -69.54 -19.17 -2.07
N SER A 8 -68.70 -18.14 -1.95
CA SER A 8 -67.26 -18.30 -1.99
C SER A 8 -66.52 -17.20 -1.25
N VAL A 9 -65.32 -17.53 -0.77
CA VAL A 9 -64.32 -16.57 -0.26
C VAL A 9 -63.12 -16.59 -1.19
N GLU A 10 -62.69 -15.41 -1.64
CA GLU A 10 -61.40 -15.26 -2.34
C GLU A 10 -60.30 -15.07 -1.30
N ILE A 11 -59.27 -15.91 -1.40
CA ILE A 11 -58.05 -15.83 -0.60
C ILE A 11 -56.94 -15.42 -1.55
N LYS A 12 -56.30 -14.29 -1.29
CA LYS A 12 -55.11 -13.88 -2.04
C LYS A 12 -53.86 -14.30 -1.29
N ASP A 13 -52.95 -14.99 -1.99
CA ASP A 13 -51.62 -15.22 -1.45
C ASP A 13 -50.75 -13.96 -1.55
N ALA A 14 -49.57 -14.01 -0.91
CA ALA A 14 -48.61 -12.90 -0.92
C ALA A 14 -48.07 -12.55 -2.33
N ASN A 15 -48.27 -13.42 -3.33
CA ASN A 15 -47.88 -13.19 -4.72
C ASN A 15 -49.06 -12.65 -5.57
N GLY A 16 -50.20 -12.35 -4.94
CA GLY A 16 -51.40 -11.86 -5.62
C GLY A 16 -52.21 -12.93 -6.33
N GLN A 17 -51.86 -14.22 -6.21
CA GLN A 17 -52.68 -15.31 -6.76
C GLN A 17 -53.92 -15.49 -5.91
N SER A 18 -55.06 -15.60 -6.59
CA SER A 18 -56.37 -15.67 -5.96
C SER A 18 -56.89 -17.11 -5.96
N TYR A 19 -57.28 -17.59 -4.79
CA TYR A 19 -57.83 -18.92 -4.57
C TYR A 19 -59.27 -18.78 -4.07
N TYR A 20 -60.20 -19.45 -4.74
CA TYR A 20 -61.60 -19.46 -4.30
C TYR A 20 -61.84 -20.67 -3.39
N LEU A 21 -62.37 -20.37 -2.21
CA LEU A 21 -62.87 -21.35 -1.26
C LEU A 21 -64.39 -21.39 -1.39
N ASP A 22 -64.92 -22.50 -1.91
CA ASP A 22 -66.37 -22.72 -2.02
C ASP A 22 -66.95 -22.91 -0.61
N THR A 23 -67.82 -21.98 -0.21
CA THR A 23 -68.50 -22.00 1.09
C THR A 23 -69.95 -22.44 0.97
N SER A 24 -70.35 -22.95 -0.20
CA SER A 24 -71.74 -23.34 -0.48
C SER A 24 -72.27 -24.40 0.48
N ASN A 25 -71.41 -25.24 1.06
CA ASN A 25 -71.81 -26.30 2.01
C ASN A 25 -71.22 -26.10 3.41
N ILE A 26 -70.68 -24.91 3.71
CA ILE A 26 -69.92 -24.63 4.93
C ILE A 26 -70.66 -23.56 5.74
N ARG A 27 -70.76 -23.75 7.06
CA ARG A 27 -71.33 -22.72 7.94
C ARG A 27 -70.28 -21.63 8.15
N VAL A 28 -70.60 -20.40 7.75
CA VAL A 28 -69.69 -19.26 7.84
C VAL A 28 -70.29 -18.20 8.75
N ARG A 29 -69.51 -17.72 9.72
CA ARG A 29 -69.88 -16.58 10.56
C ARG A 29 -69.01 -15.39 10.17
N ILE A 30 -69.65 -14.34 9.65
CA ILE A 30 -68.97 -13.12 9.21
C ILE A 30 -69.21 -12.04 10.26
N THR A 31 -68.14 -11.48 10.80
CA THR A 31 -68.17 -10.24 11.58
C THR A 31 -67.51 -9.11 10.77
N LYS A 32 -67.52 -7.88 11.30
CA LYS A 32 -66.81 -6.76 10.66
C LYS A 32 -65.28 -6.96 10.64
N GLU A 33 -64.77 -7.80 11.53
CA GLU A 33 -63.33 -7.94 11.80
C GLU A 33 -62.77 -9.28 11.33
N TYR A 34 -63.59 -10.33 11.25
CA TYR A 34 -63.14 -11.66 10.83
C TYR A 34 -64.24 -12.49 10.18
N VAL A 35 -63.82 -13.53 9.46
CA VAL A 35 -64.68 -14.58 8.89
C VAL A 35 -64.31 -15.90 9.55
N ASP A 36 -65.18 -16.42 10.42
CA ASP A 36 -65.05 -17.76 10.98
C ASP A 36 -65.56 -18.77 9.96
N LEU A 37 -64.66 -19.62 9.47
CA LEU A 37 -64.99 -20.76 8.64
C LEU A 37 -65.11 -22.01 9.53
N ASP A 38 -66.10 -22.86 9.26
CA ASP A 38 -66.21 -24.18 9.90
C ASP A 38 -64.96 -25.04 9.66
N VAL A 39 -64.70 -26.03 10.52
CA VAL A 39 -63.47 -26.85 10.55
C VAL A 39 -63.14 -27.47 9.18
N ALA A 40 -64.16 -27.72 8.35
CA ALA A 40 -64.05 -28.26 6.99
C ALA A 40 -63.30 -27.36 5.99
N ALA A 41 -63.22 -26.04 6.21
CA ALA A 41 -62.52 -25.10 5.33
C ALA A 41 -61.06 -24.85 5.71
N LEU A 42 -60.69 -25.17 6.95
CA LEU A 42 -59.34 -24.98 7.49
C LEU A 42 -58.25 -25.73 6.69
N PRO A 43 -58.45 -26.98 6.21
CA PRO A 43 -57.41 -27.69 5.48
C PRO A 43 -56.90 -26.96 4.23
N LYS A 44 -57.81 -26.38 3.43
CA LYS A 44 -57.45 -25.66 2.19
C LYS A 44 -56.76 -24.32 2.49
N PHE A 45 -57.18 -23.62 3.55
CA PHE A 45 -56.52 -22.40 4.02
C PHE A 45 -55.09 -22.70 4.53
N PHE A 46 -54.93 -23.73 5.36
CA PHE A 46 -53.62 -24.16 5.85
C PHE A 46 -52.73 -24.66 4.72
N GLU A 47 -53.26 -25.34 3.71
CA GLU A 47 -52.49 -25.77 2.54
C GLU A 47 -51.85 -24.58 1.80
N VAL A 48 -52.63 -23.51 1.56
CA VAL A 48 -52.12 -22.28 0.91
C VAL A 48 -51.05 -21.61 1.79
N LYS A 49 -51.29 -21.51 3.10
CA LYS A 49 -50.31 -20.89 4.03
C LYS A 49 -49.04 -21.71 4.21
N VAL A 50 -49.13 -23.04 4.27
CA VAL A 50 -47.96 -23.93 4.31
C VAL A 50 -47.14 -23.78 3.02
N ARG A 51 -47.79 -23.60 1.87
CA ARG A 51 -47.10 -23.34 0.59
C ARG A 51 -46.40 -21.98 0.57
N GLU A 52 -47.03 -20.93 1.07
CA GLU A 52 -46.41 -19.60 1.22
C GLU A 52 -45.18 -19.66 2.13
N VAL A 53 -45.32 -20.28 3.31
CA VAL A 53 -44.21 -20.46 4.27
C VAL A 53 -43.09 -21.29 3.65
N GLY A 54 -43.42 -22.35 2.92
CA GLY A 54 -42.43 -23.16 2.20
C GLY A 54 -41.61 -22.35 1.20
N LYS A 55 -42.25 -21.46 0.42
CA LYS A 55 -41.54 -20.55 -0.50
C LYS A 55 -40.62 -19.59 0.25
N MET A 56 -41.10 -18.96 1.32
CA MET A 56 -40.29 -18.07 2.14
C MET A 56 -39.07 -18.79 2.73
N ILE A 57 -39.24 -20.04 3.17
CA ILE A 57 -38.13 -20.87 3.67
C ILE A 57 -37.09 -21.12 2.57
N GLU A 58 -37.51 -21.41 1.34
CA GLU A 58 -36.58 -21.64 0.23
C GLU A 58 -35.84 -20.35 -0.18
N GLU A 59 -36.51 -19.20 -0.19
CA GLU A 59 -35.87 -17.90 -0.43
C GLU A 59 -34.85 -17.57 0.66
N LEU A 60 -35.21 -17.80 1.93
CA LEU A 60 -34.29 -17.63 3.06
C LEU A 60 -33.08 -18.56 2.96
N LYS A 61 -33.27 -19.83 2.57
CA LYS A 61 -32.16 -20.77 2.34
C LYS A 61 -31.24 -20.29 1.22
N LYS A 62 -31.80 -19.79 0.11
CA LYS A 62 -31.02 -19.26 -1.01
C LYS A 62 -30.21 -18.04 -0.58
N SER A 63 -30.86 -17.08 0.09
CA SER A 63 -30.21 -15.87 0.59
C SER A 63 -29.11 -16.20 1.59
N ARG A 64 -29.34 -17.13 2.52
CA ARG A 64 -28.32 -17.63 3.44
C ARG A 64 -27.12 -18.21 2.69
N ASN A 65 -27.34 -19.05 1.68
CA ASN A 65 -26.25 -19.65 0.91
C ASN A 65 -25.43 -18.61 0.13
N GLU A 66 -26.08 -17.55 -0.38
CA GLU A 66 -25.39 -16.43 -1.03
C GLU A 66 -24.57 -15.60 -0.04
N LEU A 67 -25.11 -15.40 1.16
CA LEU A 67 -24.43 -14.72 2.25
C LEU A 67 -23.20 -15.51 2.72
N ASP A 68 -23.32 -16.81 2.94
CA ASP A 68 -22.21 -17.70 3.33
C ASP A 68 -21.08 -17.67 2.28
N LYS A 69 -21.42 -17.70 0.98
CA LYS A 69 -20.43 -17.55 -0.10
C LYS A 69 -19.72 -16.19 -0.07
N SER A 70 -20.46 -15.12 0.25
CA SER A 70 -19.91 -13.76 0.30
C SER A 70 -18.99 -13.59 1.51
N TYR A 71 -19.34 -14.17 2.65
CA TYR A 71 -18.47 -14.25 3.83
C TYR A 71 -17.17 -14.98 3.53
N HIS A 72 -17.23 -16.13 2.87
CA HIS A 72 -16.03 -16.88 2.53
C HIS A 72 -15.09 -16.10 1.59
N LYS A 73 -15.64 -15.42 0.58
CA LYS A 73 -14.85 -14.54 -0.30
C LYS A 73 -14.20 -13.38 0.47
N LEU A 74 -14.91 -12.79 1.42
CA LEU A 74 -14.38 -11.72 2.26
C LEU A 74 -13.25 -12.23 3.16
N GLU A 75 -13.42 -13.41 3.76
CA GLU A 75 -12.40 -14.07 4.58
C GLU A 75 -11.12 -14.34 3.77
N GLU A 76 -11.24 -14.91 2.57
CA GLU A 76 -10.09 -15.12 1.68
C GLU A 76 -9.38 -13.81 1.29
N ALA A 77 -10.15 -12.76 1.00
CA ALA A 77 -9.61 -11.45 0.65
C ALA A 77 -8.86 -10.82 1.84
N LEU A 78 -9.39 -10.95 3.05
CA LEU A 78 -8.75 -10.48 4.28
C LEU A 78 -7.45 -11.23 4.55
N LEU A 79 -7.44 -12.56 4.42
CA LEU A 79 -6.22 -13.37 4.56
C LEU A 79 -5.14 -12.95 3.57
N LYS A 80 -5.49 -12.77 2.28
CA LYS A 80 -4.56 -12.25 1.26
C LYS A 80 -4.06 -10.85 1.59
N GLY A 81 -4.93 -9.99 2.10
CA GLY A 81 -4.59 -8.63 2.53
C GLY A 81 -3.58 -8.60 3.68
N VAL A 82 -3.79 -9.43 4.71
CA VAL A 82 -2.87 -9.56 5.86
C VAL A 82 -1.50 -10.05 5.41
N ILE A 83 -1.46 -11.11 4.59
CA ILE A 83 -0.19 -11.63 4.04
C ILE A 83 0.52 -10.55 3.21
N GLY A 84 -0.22 -9.82 2.37
CA GLY A 84 0.33 -8.71 1.60
C GLY A 84 0.92 -7.61 2.48
N MET A 85 0.27 -7.32 3.62
CA MET A 85 0.73 -6.31 4.58
C MET A 85 1.99 -6.75 5.34
N ASP A 86 2.10 -8.03 5.70
CA ASP A 86 3.31 -8.58 6.32
C ASP A 86 4.51 -8.52 5.36
N VAL A 87 4.31 -8.88 4.10
CA VAL A 87 5.35 -8.75 3.06
C VAL A 87 5.76 -7.29 2.90
N TYR A 88 4.79 -6.37 2.84
CA TYR A 88 5.07 -4.93 2.75
C TYR A 88 5.88 -4.42 3.94
N ASN A 89 5.53 -4.82 5.16
CA ASN A 89 6.27 -4.49 6.37
C ASN A 89 7.71 -5.03 6.35
N GLU A 90 7.91 -6.24 5.83
CA GLU A 90 9.25 -6.79 5.66
C GLU A 90 10.08 -6.00 4.64
N GLN A 91 9.47 -5.59 3.52
CA GLN A 91 10.14 -4.74 2.54
C GLN A 91 10.54 -3.38 3.14
N ILE A 92 9.69 -2.77 3.97
CA ILE A 92 10.02 -1.53 4.69
C ILE A 92 11.26 -1.74 5.59
N LYS A 93 11.29 -2.82 6.38
CA LYS A 93 12.44 -3.11 7.24
C LYS A 93 13.73 -3.29 6.43
N ARG A 94 13.66 -3.98 5.30
CA ARG A 94 14.80 -4.16 4.38
C ARG A 94 15.27 -2.83 3.77
N LEU A 95 14.33 -1.94 3.41
CA LEU A 95 14.65 -0.61 2.90
C LEU A 95 15.32 0.26 3.97
N GLN A 96 14.80 0.27 5.20
CA GLN A 96 15.40 1.01 6.32
C GLN A 96 16.83 0.54 6.62
N GLU A 97 17.08 -0.76 6.58
CA GLU A 97 18.42 -1.31 6.78
C GLU A 97 19.36 -0.94 5.62
N ARG A 98 18.88 -0.94 4.37
CA ARG A 98 19.65 -0.46 3.21
C ARG A 98 19.97 1.02 3.33
N GLU A 99 19.01 1.85 3.72
CA GLU A 99 19.20 3.28 3.94
C GLU A 99 20.25 3.53 5.04
N LYS A 100 20.17 2.81 6.16
CA LYS A 100 21.17 2.88 7.23
C LYS A 100 22.57 2.56 6.73
N ARG A 101 22.73 1.50 5.93
CA ARG A 101 24.02 1.12 5.34
C ARG A 101 24.53 2.16 4.34
N LEU A 102 23.64 2.73 3.53
CA LEU A 102 23.99 3.79 2.59
C LEU A 102 24.51 5.03 3.31
N ARG A 103 23.82 5.47 4.37
CA ARG A 103 24.27 6.61 5.19
C ARG A 103 25.62 6.35 5.85
N ALA A 104 25.85 5.13 6.36
CA ALA A 104 27.15 4.76 6.91
C ALA A 104 28.26 4.83 5.84
N ALA A 105 28.02 4.26 4.66
CA ALA A 105 28.95 4.31 3.54
C ALA A 105 29.24 5.76 3.08
N CYS A 106 28.21 6.62 3.05
CA CYS A 106 28.37 8.04 2.77
C CYS A 106 29.29 8.75 3.76
N ILE A 107 29.10 8.51 5.06
CA ILE A 107 29.95 9.09 6.12
C ILE A 107 31.40 8.62 5.95
N ASP A 108 31.62 7.34 5.67
CA ASP A 108 32.96 6.79 5.49
C ASP A 108 33.64 7.33 4.23
N MET A 109 32.89 7.50 3.14
CA MET A 109 33.38 8.13 1.92
C MET A 109 33.75 9.60 2.15
N GLU A 110 32.93 10.37 2.86
CA GLU A 110 33.22 11.77 3.18
C GLU A 110 34.52 11.90 4.01
N LYS A 111 34.71 11.03 5.01
CA LYS A 111 35.96 10.97 5.80
C LYS A 111 37.17 10.63 4.94
N SER A 112 37.04 9.66 4.03
CA SER A 112 38.12 9.27 3.13
C SER A 112 38.53 10.43 2.21
N ILE A 113 37.54 11.11 1.59
CA ILE A 113 37.79 12.26 0.73
C ILE A 113 38.42 13.42 1.51
N ALA A 114 37.95 13.69 2.74
CA ALA A 114 38.54 14.70 3.60
C ALA A 114 40.01 14.41 3.95
N SER A 115 40.33 13.15 4.22
CA SER A 115 41.72 12.71 4.49
C SER A 115 42.62 12.92 3.27
N VAL A 116 42.15 12.58 2.06
CA VAL A 116 42.89 12.85 0.82
C VAL A 116 43.10 14.35 0.63
N GLY A 117 42.09 15.18 0.90
CA GLY A 117 42.19 16.64 0.85
C GLY A 117 43.25 17.20 1.81
N GLN A 118 43.34 16.66 3.03
CA GLN A 118 44.38 17.05 4.00
C GLN A 118 45.79 16.66 3.53
N ALA A 119 45.98 15.43 3.05
CA ALA A 119 47.28 14.99 2.52
C ALA A 119 47.72 15.84 1.32
N LEU A 120 46.78 16.18 0.45
CA LEU A 120 47.03 17.05 -0.70
C LEU A 120 47.43 18.48 -0.28
N ALA A 121 46.79 19.01 0.77
CA ALA A 121 47.13 20.32 1.33
C ALA A 121 48.53 20.33 1.98
N GLN A 122 48.91 19.26 2.67
CA GLN A 122 50.28 19.10 3.22
C GLN A 122 51.32 19.05 2.10
N LEU A 123 51.10 18.21 1.08
CA LEU A 123 52.00 18.10 -0.07
C LEU A 123 52.13 19.43 -0.82
N LYS A 124 51.02 20.18 -0.97
CA LYS A 124 51.04 21.52 -1.55
C LYS A 124 51.95 22.45 -0.74
N ALA A 125 51.82 22.46 0.59
CA ALA A 125 52.63 23.32 1.45
C ALA A 125 54.13 22.99 1.39
N GLU A 126 54.48 21.70 1.30
CA GLU A 126 55.87 21.26 1.12
C GLU A 126 56.45 21.69 -0.24
N LEU A 127 55.67 21.55 -1.31
CA LEU A 127 56.07 21.96 -2.66
C LEU A 127 56.17 23.48 -2.81
N GLU A 128 55.27 24.25 -2.20
CA GLU A 128 55.34 25.72 -2.15
C GLU A 128 56.64 26.19 -1.46
N LYS A 129 56.99 25.62 -0.30
CA LYS A 129 58.27 25.92 0.37
C LYS A 129 59.49 25.60 -0.52
N LYS A 130 59.43 24.47 -1.24
CA LYS A 130 60.50 24.08 -2.17
C LYS A 130 60.57 25.02 -3.37
N ARG A 131 59.43 25.44 -3.90
CA ARG A 131 59.35 26.47 -4.96
C ARG A 131 59.98 27.77 -4.49
N GLU A 132 59.57 28.29 -3.34
CA GLU A 132 60.07 29.54 -2.77
C GLU A 132 61.58 29.49 -2.56
N ARG A 133 62.14 28.38 -2.07
CA ARG A 133 63.58 28.20 -1.90
C ARG A 133 64.33 28.25 -3.23
N LEU A 134 63.83 27.55 -4.25
CA LEU A 134 64.43 27.53 -5.59
C LEU A 134 64.29 28.89 -6.30
N GLU A 135 63.15 29.58 -6.13
CA GLU A 135 62.93 30.92 -6.67
C GLU A 135 63.82 31.96 -5.99
N ALA A 136 63.99 31.89 -4.67
CA ALA A 136 64.90 32.74 -3.93
C ALA A 136 66.36 32.51 -4.38
N LYS A 137 66.76 31.24 -4.56
CA LYS A 137 68.09 30.92 -5.10
C LYS A 137 68.25 31.49 -6.50
N ARG A 138 67.26 31.37 -7.39
CA ARG A 138 67.28 31.95 -8.75
C ARG A 138 67.45 33.47 -8.78
N LEU A 139 66.94 34.16 -7.76
CA LEU A 139 67.02 35.62 -7.66
C LEU A 139 68.36 36.09 -7.09
N LEU A 140 68.97 35.31 -6.20
CA LEU A 140 70.23 35.64 -5.54
C LEU A 140 71.45 35.11 -6.31
N ASP A 141 71.33 33.91 -6.90
CA ASP A 141 72.33 33.17 -7.65
C ASP A 141 71.75 32.64 -8.98
N LYS A 142 72.61 32.27 -9.95
CA LYS A 142 72.14 31.48 -11.10
C LYS A 142 71.79 30.07 -10.64
N LEU A 143 70.59 29.60 -10.98
CA LEU A 143 70.23 28.18 -10.81
C LEU A 143 71.13 27.30 -11.69
N GLU A 144 71.49 26.14 -11.16
CA GLU A 144 72.04 25.06 -11.97
C GLU A 144 70.93 24.45 -12.85
N GLU A 145 71.31 23.82 -13.97
CA GLU A 145 70.37 23.26 -14.94
C GLU A 145 69.45 22.20 -14.31
N SER A 146 70.00 21.39 -13.40
CA SER A 146 69.24 20.40 -12.61
C SER A 146 68.19 21.02 -11.70
N GLU A 147 68.50 22.18 -11.08
CA GLU A 147 67.59 22.89 -10.19
C GLU A 147 66.48 23.63 -10.96
N ALA A 148 66.79 24.10 -12.17
CA ALA A 148 65.80 24.69 -13.06
C ALA A 148 64.77 23.64 -13.54
N GLU A 149 65.22 22.42 -13.87
CA GLU A 149 64.31 21.30 -14.16
C GLU A 149 63.46 20.93 -12.95
N GLU A 150 64.05 20.91 -11.76
CA GLU A 150 63.34 20.59 -10.52
C GLU A 150 62.26 21.63 -10.22
N LEU A 151 62.54 22.93 -10.40
CA LEU A 151 61.54 24.00 -10.28
C LEU A 151 60.38 23.79 -11.27
N GLY A 152 60.68 23.40 -12.53
CA GLY A 152 59.65 23.06 -13.52
C GLY A 152 58.75 21.89 -13.08
N LYS A 153 59.35 20.83 -12.51
CA LYS A 153 58.62 19.68 -11.96
C LYS A 153 57.73 20.10 -10.78
N VAL A 154 58.23 20.95 -9.88
CA VAL A 154 57.46 21.48 -8.74
C VAL A 154 56.25 22.28 -9.22
N LEU A 155 56.43 23.18 -10.19
CA LEU A 155 55.33 23.99 -10.75
C LEU A 155 54.24 23.12 -11.41
N ASN A 156 54.64 22.12 -12.21
CA ASN A 156 53.69 21.19 -12.84
C ASN A 156 52.92 20.37 -11.79
N THR A 157 53.60 19.95 -10.72
CA THR A 157 52.97 19.19 -9.63
C THR A 157 51.98 20.06 -8.85
N LEU A 158 52.32 21.32 -8.56
CA LEU A 158 51.42 22.28 -7.92
C LEU A 158 50.17 22.55 -8.77
N GLY A 159 50.32 22.66 -10.09
CA GLY A 159 49.19 22.77 -11.02
C GLY A 159 48.26 21.56 -10.95
N SER A 160 48.83 20.34 -10.94
CA SER A 160 48.08 19.09 -10.81
C SER A 160 47.34 18.99 -9.46
N ILE A 161 47.99 19.42 -8.37
CA ILE A 161 47.39 19.47 -7.04
C ILE A 161 46.19 20.42 -6.98
N ASN A 162 46.26 21.58 -7.62
CA ASN A 162 45.12 22.50 -7.68
C ASN A 162 43.94 21.88 -8.44
N ALA A 163 44.18 21.22 -9.58
CA ALA A 163 43.14 20.50 -10.31
C ALA A 163 42.49 19.40 -9.46
N LEU A 164 43.31 18.60 -8.76
CA LEU A 164 42.83 17.57 -7.84
C LEU A 164 42.02 18.15 -6.67
N SER A 165 42.41 19.31 -6.13
CA SER A 165 41.69 19.98 -5.05
C SER A 165 40.27 20.40 -5.47
N HIS A 166 40.13 20.90 -6.70
CA HIS A 166 38.82 21.24 -7.27
C HIS A 166 37.95 19.99 -7.48
N LEU A 167 38.53 18.89 -7.98
CA LEU A 167 37.81 17.63 -8.14
C LEU A 167 37.33 17.08 -6.79
N ILE A 168 38.18 17.11 -5.75
CA ILE A 168 37.80 16.70 -4.39
C ILE A 168 36.60 17.51 -3.89
N THR A 169 36.64 18.83 -4.07
CA THR A 169 35.54 19.70 -3.62
C THR A 169 34.24 19.39 -4.38
N SER A 170 34.31 19.20 -5.69
CA SER A 170 33.16 18.78 -6.51
C SER A 170 32.60 17.42 -6.05
N SER A 171 33.46 16.44 -5.78
CA SER A 171 33.06 15.11 -5.32
C SER A 171 32.38 15.15 -3.96
N ILE A 172 32.82 16.01 -3.03
CA ILE A 172 32.16 16.19 -1.72
C ILE A 172 30.75 16.75 -1.92
N ILE A 173 30.58 17.75 -2.78
CA ILE A 173 29.27 18.34 -3.06
C ILE A 173 28.34 17.30 -3.67
N GLN A 174 28.82 16.53 -4.65
CA GLN A 174 28.03 15.46 -5.28
C GLN A 174 27.65 14.37 -4.27
N LEU A 175 28.58 13.96 -3.40
CA LEU A 175 28.29 12.99 -2.35
C LEU A 175 27.18 13.49 -1.43
N ARG A 176 27.24 14.75 -0.98
CA ARG A 176 26.21 15.35 -0.10
C ARG A 176 24.84 15.48 -0.74
N LEU A 177 24.76 15.54 -2.07
CA LEU A 177 23.47 15.54 -2.78
C LEU A 177 22.83 14.15 -2.84
N ILE A 178 23.63 13.08 -2.70
CA ILE A 178 23.16 11.69 -2.83
C ILE A 178 22.73 11.08 -1.49
N CYS A 179 23.24 11.57 -0.36
CA CYS A 179 23.27 10.84 0.93
C CYS A 179 22.11 11.09 1.94
#